data_AF-A0A963ZJI3-F1
#
_entry.id   AF-A0A963ZJI3-F1
#
_cell.length_a   1.000
_cell.length_b   1.000
_cell.length_c   1.000
_cell.angle_alpha   90.00
_cell.angle_beta   90.00
_cell.angle_gamma   90.00
#
_symmetry.space_group_name_H-M   'P 1'
#
loop_
_entity.id
_entity.type
_entity.pdbx_description
1 polymer ?
#
loop_
_entity_poly.entity_id
_entity_poly.type
_entity_poly.pdbx_seq_one_letter_code
_entity_poly.pdbx_strand_id
1 'polypeptide(L)'
;MNEQAITNLATPSGRIALQQYWQDLTVEQRNLVLPSLIHIWKTIVRGKGFTVSTSGTSYNIGHPLGIRLGTRVFMEEIVVRHYFNNVQALVYLGAVVLLVFLALRFAGLLSESVALIGIGIEALMLLLLFIVLFYTPDEESQATAEAIEASTREKSESSGDEVTVIREVLDELEDIGGTYATLGARLEQITRQQQESLQELNERVARIQGLEQLEYHSAKLERTNDLLDRLVGSMERLNERVDLLIGKDLEFHVRKELERHISGSLSESLADRMSLQNDSSRQSLDD
;
A
#
# COMPACT_ATOMS: atom_id res chain seq x y z
N MET A 1 1.33 24.18 25.81
CA MET A 1 2.09 23.68 24.64
C MET A 1 1.35 22.46 24.16
N ASN A 2 0.82 22.49 22.94
CA ASN A 2 0.16 21.31 22.37
C ASN A 2 1.23 20.50 21.63
N GLU A 3 1.44 19.26 22.03
CA GLU A 3 2.31 18.33 21.32
C GLU A 3 1.48 17.56 20.30
N GLN A 4 1.86 17.64 19.02
CA GLN A 4 1.24 16.86 17.97
C GLN A 4 2.28 15.88 17.42
N ALA A 5 2.00 14.59 17.60
CA ALA A 5 2.82 13.52 17.02
C ALA A 5 2.44 13.34 15.56
N ILE A 6 3.36 13.69 14.65
CA ILE A 6 3.19 13.41 13.22
C ILE A 6 4.00 12.16 12.89
N THR A 7 3.33 11.15 12.35
CA THR A 7 3.96 9.88 11.97
C THR A 7 5.00 10.05 10.87
N ASN A 8 4.73 10.92 9.87
CA ASN A 8 5.65 11.19 8.76
C ASN A 8 5.40 12.58 8.12
N LEU A 9 6.47 13.31 7.79
CA LEU A 9 6.42 14.61 7.09
C LEU A 9 5.91 14.52 5.64
N ALA A 10 5.94 13.33 5.03
CA ALA A 10 5.39 13.11 3.69
C ALA A 10 3.86 13.09 3.66
N THR A 11 3.20 12.97 4.83
CA THR A 11 1.74 13.03 4.94
C THR A 11 1.22 14.45 4.67
N PRO A 12 -0.05 14.62 4.25
CA PRO A 12 -0.65 15.94 4.05
C PRO A 12 -0.53 16.84 5.29
N SER A 13 -0.76 16.28 6.49
CA SER A 13 -0.60 16.99 7.76
C SER A 13 0.85 17.39 8.04
N GLY A 14 1.82 16.55 7.65
CA GLY A 14 3.25 16.85 7.72
C GLY A 14 3.69 17.98 6.81
N ARG A 15 3.16 18.03 5.57
CA ARG A 15 3.42 19.11 4.61
C ARG A 15 2.88 20.45 5.10
N ILE A 16 1.67 20.48 5.67
CA ILE A 16 1.07 21.69 6.27
C ILE A 16 1.92 22.19 7.45
N ALA A 17 2.38 21.31 8.33
CA ALA A 17 3.25 21.67 9.45
C ALA A 17 4.59 22.28 8.97
N LEU A 18 5.11 21.78 7.85
CA LEU A 18 6.36 22.25 7.23
C LEU A 18 6.20 23.63 6.58
N GLN A 19 5.05 23.89 5.94
CA GLN A 19 4.69 25.22 5.44
C GLN A 19 4.57 26.24 6.58
N GLN A 20 3.90 25.87 7.67
CA GLN A 20 3.77 26.73 8.85
C GLN A 20 5.13 27.03 9.48
N TYR A 21 6.00 26.03 9.57
CA TYR A 21 7.35 26.20 10.09
C TYR A 21 8.22 27.11 9.21
N TRP A 22 8.08 27.02 7.89
CA TRP A 22 8.76 27.93 6.96
C TRP A 22 8.30 29.37 7.10
N GLN A 23 6.98 29.60 7.21
CA GLN A 23 6.42 30.93 7.44
C GLN A 23 6.90 31.54 8.77
N ASP A 24 6.94 30.75 9.84
CA ASP A 24 7.43 31.18 11.15
C ASP A 24 8.94 31.55 11.11
N LEU A 25 9.76 30.75 10.42
CA LEU A 25 11.19 31.03 10.25
C LEU A 25 11.49 32.29 9.42
N THR A 26 10.70 32.55 8.38
CA THR A 26 10.97 33.63 7.43
C THR A 26 10.28 34.95 7.81
N VAL A 27 9.02 34.89 8.24
CA VAL A 27 8.20 36.07 8.53
C VAL A 27 8.37 36.52 9.98
N GLU A 28 8.26 35.61 10.94
CA GLU A 28 8.23 35.94 12.37
C GLU A 28 9.64 36.12 12.93
N GLN A 29 10.54 35.18 12.63
CA GLN A 29 11.94 35.23 13.13
C GLN A 29 12.86 36.11 12.27
N ARG A 30 12.39 36.58 11.09
CA ARG A 30 13.18 37.39 10.13
C ARG A 30 14.56 36.82 9.82
N ASN A 31 14.71 35.50 9.84
CA ASN A 31 15.99 34.88 9.55
C ASN A 31 16.33 35.03 8.06
N LEU A 32 17.63 35.13 7.77
CA LEU A 32 18.14 35.12 6.40
C LEU A 32 17.67 33.84 5.70
N VAL A 33 17.13 34.01 4.49
CA VAL A 33 16.47 32.96 3.68
C VAL A 33 17.36 31.73 3.46
N LEU A 34 18.62 31.95 3.09
CA LEU A 34 19.59 30.89 2.76
C LEU A 34 19.92 30.00 3.97
N PRO A 35 20.31 30.54 5.14
CA PRO A 35 20.45 29.76 6.37
C PRO A 35 19.19 28.99 6.75
N SER A 36 18.01 29.60 6.61
CA SER A 36 16.72 28.98 6.95
C SER A 36 16.41 27.78 6.04
N LEU A 37 16.66 27.89 4.73
CA LEU A 37 16.51 26.78 3.77
C LEU A 37 17.39 25.59 4.15
N ILE A 38 18.68 25.84 4.42
CA ILE A 38 19.62 24.78 4.82
C ILE A 38 19.20 24.16 6.15
N HIS A 39 18.71 24.98 7.09
CA HIS A 39 18.24 24.50 8.38
C HIS A 39 17.04 23.57 8.23
N ILE A 40 16.03 23.98 7.47
CA ILE A 40 14.83 23.18 7.23
C ILE A 40 15.17 21.89 6.50
N TRP A 41 15.97 21.95 5.43
CA TRP A 41 16.40 20.75 4.71
C TRP A 41 17.08 19.76 5.67
N LYS A 42 17.98 20.25 6.52
CA LYS A 42 18.70 19.43 7.51
C LYS A 42 17.76 18.85 8.57
N THR A 43 16.73 19.58 8.98
CA THR A 43 15.69 19.14 9.92
C THR A 43 14.81 18.05 9.32
N ILE A 44 14.38 18.21 8.06
CA ILE A 44 13.59 17.21 7.31
C ILE A 44 14.39 15.92 7.12
N VAL A 45 15.65 16.03 6.70
CA VAL A 45 16.51 14.88 6.40
C VAL A 45 16.90 14.11 7.67
N ARG A 46 17.14 14.81 8.79
CA ARG A 46 17.59 14.19 10.04
C ARG A 46 16.45 13.80 10.98
N GLY A 47 15.20 14.18 10.68
CA GLY A 47 14.01 13.80 11.46
C GLY A 47 14.00 14.33 12.89
N LYS A 48 14.58 15.51 13.14
CA LYS A 48 14.48 16.15 14.47
C LYS A 48 13.15 16.89 14.56
N GLY A 49 12.38 16.65 15.63
CA GLY A 49 11.18 17.42 15.92
C GLY A 49 11.45 18.92 15.92
N PHE A 50 10.50 19.70 15.41
CA PHE A 50 10.61 21.15 15.31
C PHE A 50 9.41 21.80 16.01
N THR A 51 9.66 22.98 16.56
CA THR A 51 8.66 23.77 17.28
C THR A 51 8.26 24.95 16.42
N VAL A 52 6.96 25.13 16.20
CA VAL A 52 6.41 26.33 15.56
C VAL A 52 6.08 27.33 16.67
N SER A 53 6.82 28.44 16.70
CA SER A 53 6.71 29.50 17.71
C SER A 53 5.35 30.22 17.63
N THR A 54 4.81 30.44 16.43
CA THR A 54 3.49 31.10 16.24
C THR A 54 2.34 30.34 16.90
N SER A 55 2.34 29.00 16.86
CA SER A 55 1.22 28.18 17.35
C SER A 55 1.50 27.52 18.71
N GLY A 56 2.68 27.73 19.31
CA GLY A 56 3.09 27.05 20.53
C GLY A 56 3.01 25.52 20.46
N THR A 57 3.09 24.99 19.24
CA THR A 57 2.83 23.58 18.90
C THR A 57 4.16 22.93 18.56
N SER A 58 4.48 21.85 19.28
CA SER A 58 5.70 21.09 19.07
C SER A 58 5.37 19.85 18.25
N TYR A 59 5.98 19.74 17.07
CA TYR A 59 5.81 18.60 16.19
C TYR A 59 6.94 17.60 16.44
N ASN A 60 6.58 16.41 16.93
CA ASN A 60 7.52 15.32 17.06
C ASN A 60 7.39 14.41 15.84
N ILE A 61 8.48 14.29 15.08
CA ILE A 61 8.52 13.48 13.85
C ILE A 61 8.79 12.04 14.28
N GLY A 62 7.81 11.16 14.09
CA GLY A 62 7.94 9.75 14.46
C GLY A 62 9.08 9.05 13.72
N HIS A 63 9.24 9.30 12.41
CA HIS A 63 10.24 8.62 11.57
C HIS A 63 11.03 9.58 10.67
N PRO A 64 12.38 9.48 10.61
CA PRO A 64 13.19 10.26 9.68
C PRO A 64 12.97 9.79 8.23
N LEU A 65 12.73 10.73 7.32
CA LEU A 65 12.47 10.43 5.89
C LEU A 65 13.73 10.02 5.12
N GLY A 66 14.91 10.26 5.70
CA GLY A 66 16.20 10.05 5.03
C GLY A 66 16.51 11.09 3.96
N ILE A 67 17.70 11.00 3.37
CA ILE A 67 18.25 12.04 2.48
C ILE A 67 17.43 12.14 1.17
N ARG A 68 17.04 11.01 0.58
CA ARG A 68 16.34 10.99 -0.72
C ARG A 68 14.91 11.53 -0.62
N LEU A 69 14.09 10.95 0.25
CA LEU A 69 12.71 11.39 0.44
C LEU A 69 12.65 12.80 1.05
N GLY A 70 13.53 13.10 2.00
CA GLY A 70 13.58 14.42 2.63
C GLY A 70 13.96 15.54 1.65
N THR A 71 14.94 15.30 0.76
CA THR A 71 15.29 16.27 -0.28
C THR A 71 14.17 16.45 -1.29
N ARG A 72 13.47 15.36 -1.68
CA ARG A 72 12.31 15.44 -2.56
C ARG A 72 11.19 16.30 -1.97
N VAL A 73 10.78 16.02 -0.73
CA VAL A 73 9.72 16.79 -0.04
C VAL A 73 10.14 18.25 0.15
N PHE A 74 11.41 18.50 0.46
CA PHE A 74 11.93 19.86 0.57
C PHE A 74 11.88 20.63 -0.75
N MET A 75 12.30 19.99 -1.86
CA MET A 75 12.29 20.61 -3.18
C MET A 75 10.87 20.89 -3.65
N GLU A 76 9.96 19.91 -3.54
CA GLU A 76 8.54 20.06 -3.91
C GLU A 76 7.86 21.19 -3.11
N GLU A 77 8.00 21.19 -1.79
CA GLU A 77 7.15 22.03 -0.94
C GLU A 77 7.70 23.44 -0.71
N ILE A 78 9.04 23.58 -0.64
CA ILE A 78 9.67 24.87 -0.38
C ILE A 78 10.21 25.50 -1.66
N VAL A 79 11.06 24.77 -2.38
CA VAL A 79 11.80 25.36 -3.51
C VAL A 79 10.89 25.63 -4.69
N VAL A 80 10.13 24.65 -5.15
CA VAL A 80 9.19 24.82 -6.27
C VAL A 80 8.13 25.84 -5.87
N ARG A 81 7.47 25.65 -4.74
CA ARG A 81 6.34 26.52 -4.36
C ARG A 81 6.68 28.00 -4.15
N HIS A 82 7.87 28.33 -3.63
CA HIS A 82 8.24 29.71 -3.29
C HIS A 82 9.25 30.35 -4.25
N TYR A 83 10.09 29.55 -4.91
CA TYR A 83 11.20 30.07 -5.70
C TYR A 83 11.10 29.73 -7.18
N PHE A 84 10.14 28.92 -7.63
CA PHE A 84 10.01 28.55 -9.02
C PHE A 84 9.92 29.78 -9.96
N ASN A 85 9.03 30.71 -9.66
CA ASN A 85 8.88 31.92 -10.48
C ASN A 85 10.15 32.80 -10.46
N ASN A 86 10.83 32.88 -9.31
CA ASN A 86 12.10 33.61 -9.19
C ASN A 86 13.21 32.97 -10.03
N VAL A 87 13.26 31.63 -10.05
CA VAL A 87 14.21 30.85 -10.85
C VAL A 87 13.92 31.02 -12.34
N GLN A 88 12.67 30.95 -12.77
CA GLN A 88 12.29 31.21 -14.16
C GLN A 88 12.65 32.63 -14.59
N ALA A 89 12.30 33.64 -13.78
CA ALA A 89 12.64 35.03 -14.07
C ALA A 89 14.16 35.24 -14.18
N LEU A 90 14.95 34.58 -13.33
CA LEU A 90 16.41 34.62 -13.39
C LEU A 90 16.95 34.04 -14.71
N VAL A 91 16.42 32.90 -15.16
CA VAL A 91 16.81 32.30 -16.45
C VAL A 91 16.40 33.18 -17.62
N TYR A 92 15.17 33.71 -17.63
CA TYR A 92 14.73 34.60 -18.72
C TYR A 92 15.57 35.87 -18.80
N LEU A 93 15.94 36.45 -17.64
CA LEU A 93 16.88 37.55 -17.58
C LEU A 93 18.26 37.14 -18.13
N GLY A 94 18.73 35.95 -17.76
CA GLY A 94 19.97 35.36 -18.27
C GLY A 94 20.01 35.29 -19.79
N ALA A 95 18.96 34.74 -20.41
CA ALA A 95 18.84 34.64 -21.86
C ALA A 95 18.90 36.02 -22.55
N VAL A 96 18.24 37.04 -21.98
CA VAL A 96 18.31 38.42 -22.50
C VAL A 96 19.72 38.98 -22.37
N VAL A 97 20.38 38.77 -21.23
CA VAL A 97 21.76 39.22 -21.01
C VAL A 97 22.72 38.53 -21.97
N LEU A 98 22.54 37.22 -22.24
CA LEU A 98 23.35 36.48 -23.21
C LEU A 98 23.17 37.05 -24.62
N LEU A 99 21.94 37.35 -25.05
CA LEU A 99 21.71 38.00 -26.34
C LEU A 99 22.46 39.33 -26.46
N VAL A 100 22.46 40.15 -25.40
CA VAL A 100 23.23 41.40 -25.37
C VAL A 100 24.74 41.15 -25.43
N PHE A 101 25.24 40.14 -24.69
CA PHE A 101 26.67 39.78 -24.71
C PHE A 101 27.11 39.30 -26.09
N LEU A 102 26.29 38.49 -26.75
CA LEU A 102 26.54 38.01 -28.11
C LEU A 102 26.54 39.17 -29.11
N ALA A 103 25.57 40.08 -29.01
CA ALA A 103 25.50 41.27 -29.84
C ALA A 103 26.72 42.19 -29.67
N LEU A 104 27.13 42.46 -28.42
CA LEU A 104 28.33 43.24 -28.11
C LEU A 104 29.62 42.55 -28.59
N ARG A 105 29.67 41.22 -28.52
CA ARG A 105 30.77 40.42 -29.06
C ARG A 105 30.86 40.52 -30.58
N PHE A 106 29.73 40.50 -31.30
CA PHE A 106 29.71 40.70 -32.75
C PHE A 106 30.05 42.14 -33.16
N ALA A 107 29.68 43.12 -32.34
CA ALA A 107 30.09 44.51 -32.51
C ALA A 107 31.59 44.75 -32.21
N GLY A 108 32.33 43.73 -31.75
CA GLY A 108 33.75 43.84 -31.42
C GLY A 108 34.04 44.60 -30.12
N LEU A 109 33.01 44.89 -29.32
CA LEU A 109 33.11 45.66 -28.06
C LEU A 109 33.43 44.78 -26.85
N LEU A 110 33.18 43.47 -26.95
CA LEU A 110 33.38 42.50 -25.88
C LEU A 110 34.47 41.49 -26.23
N SER A 111 35.35 41.19 -25.28
CA SER A 111 36.36 40.15 -25.44
C SER A 111 35.74 38.75 -25.44
N GLU A 112 36.38 37.81 -26.14
CA GLU A 112 35.95 36.42 -26.22
C GLU A 112 35.85 35.74 -24.84
N SER A 113 36.81 36.00 -23.96
CA SER A 113 36.82 35.44 -22.60
C SER A 113 35.58 35.85 -21.79
N VAL A 114 35.13 37.11 -21.93
CA VAL A 114 33.93 37.59 -21.22
C VAL A 114 32.66 36.97 -21.79
N ALA A 115 32.60 36.80 -23.13
CA ALA A 115 31.46 36.12 -23.76
C ALA A 115 31.36 34.66 -23.32
N LEU A 116 32.49 33.94 -23.23
CA LEU A 116 32.54 32.56 -22.73
C LEU A 116 32.09 32.44 -21.27
N ILE A 117 32.48 33.40 -20.41
CA ILE A 117 31.99 33.43 -19.02
C ILE A 117 30.47 33.63 -18.99
N GLY A 118 29.93 34.53 -19.82
CA GLY A 118 28.49 34.74 -19.93
C GLY A 118 27.73 33.47 -20.32
N ILE A 119 28.23 32.74 -21.32
CA ILE A 119 27.67 31.44 -21.74
C ILE A 119 27.75 30.41 -20.59
N GLY A 120 28.86 30.39 -19.85
CA GLY A 120 29.02 29.49 -18.70
C GLY A 120 28.03 29.79 -17.56
N ILE A 121 27.78 31.07 -17.27
CA ILE A 121 26.79 31.49 -16.27
C ILE A 121 25.38 31.10 -16.73
N GLU A 122 25.05 31.28 -18.01
CA GLU A 122 23.76 30.85 -18.57
C GLU A 122 23.55 29.35 -18.44
N ALA A 123 24.55 28.55 -18.81
CA ALA A 123 24.48 27.10 -18.68
C ALA A 123 24.23 26.67 -17.22
N LEU A 124 24.80 27.38 -16.25
CA LEU A 124 24.56 27.13 -14.83
C LEU A 124 23.16 27.53 -14.38
N MET A 125 22.60 28.63 -14.91
CA MET A 125 21.21 29.03 -14.63
C MET A 125 20.21 28.05 -15.25
N LEU A 126 20.45 27.59 -16.47
CA LEU A 126 19.64 26.54 -17.12
C LEU A 126 19.71 25.21 -16.38
N LEU A 127 20.90 24.82 -15.90
CA LEU A 127 21.06 23.65 -15.03
C LEU A 127 20.23 23.79 -13.75
N LEU A 128 20.21 24.99 -13.15
CA LEU A 128 19.42 25.27 -11.96
C LEU A 128 17.91 25.12 -12.25
N LEU A 129 17.42 25.70 -13.35
CA LEU A 129 16.03 25.54 -13.77
C LEU A 129 15.69 24.07 -14.04
N PHE A 130 16.57 23.32 -14.69
CA PHE A 130 16.41 21.89 -14.91
C PHE A 130 16.26 21.13 -13.60
N ILE A 131 17.11 21.40 -12.60
CA ILE A 131 17.01 20.78 -11.27
C ILE A 131 15.66 21.11 -10.62
N VAL A 132 15.22 22.36 -10.69
CA VAL A 132 13.93 22.75 -10.11
C VAL A 132 12.77 22.05 -10.82
N LEU A 133 12.77 22.03 -12.16
CA LEU A 133 11.74 21.38 -12.97
C LEU A 133 11.68 19.87 -12.72
N PHE A 134 12.82 19.23 -12.50
CA PHE A 134 12.91 17.80 -12.16
C PHE A 134 12.16 17.44 -10.86
N TYR A 135 12.04 18.40 -9.93
CA TYR A 135 11.32 18.21 -8.67
C TYR A 135 9.93 18.87 -8.64
N THR A 136 9.49 19.49 -9.74
CA THR A 136 8.13 20.03 -9.84
C THR A 136 7.13 18.86 -9.90
N PRO A 137 6.07 18.85 -9.09
CA PRO A 137 5.05 17.79 -9.14
C PRO A 137 4.34 17.77 -10.50
N ASP A 138 3.87 16.60 -10.94
CA ASP A 138 3.28 16.40 -12.28
C ASP A 138 2.09 17.34 -12.57
N GLU A 139 1.29 17.66 -11.55
CA GLU A 139 0.14 18.57 -11.64
C GLU A 139 0.56 20.03 -11.91
N GLU A 140 1.63 20.50 -11.26
CA GLU A 140 2.18 21.84 -11.50
C GLU A 140 3.01 21.87 -12.79
N SER A 141 3.60 20.74 -13.18
CA SER A 141 4.41 20.61 -14.39
C SER A 141 3.58 20.80 -15.66
N GLN A 142 2.34 20.27 -15.71
CA GLN A 142 1.42 20.47 -16.84
C GLN A 142 1.00 21.93 -16.98
N ALA A 143 0.53 22.56 -15.90
CA ALA A 143 0.14 23.97 -15.91
C ALA A 143 1.30 24.90 -16.32
N THR A 144 2.53 24.51 -15.98
CA THR A 144 3.72 25.29 -16.32
C THR A 144 4.19 25.06 -17.76
N ALA A 145 4.11 23.82 -18.25
CA ALA A 145 4.39 23.52 -19.66
C ALA A 145 3.43 24.29 -20.58
N GLU A 146 2.14 24.31 -20.24
CA GLU A 146 1.13 25.11 -20.95
C GLU A 146 1.45 26.62 -20.94
N ALA A 147 1.92 27.17 -19.81
CA ALA A 147 2.28 28.58 -19.71
C ALA A 147 3.55 28.95 -20.52
N ILE A 148 4.53 28.04 -20.57
CA ILE A 148 5.76 28.20 -21.37
C ILE A 148 5.44 28.08 -22.85
N GLU A 149 4.60 27.11 -23.24
CA GLU A 149 4.14 26.95 -24.62
C GLU A 149 3.33 28.16 -25.08
N ALA A 150 2.42 28.70 -24.26
CA ALA A 150 1.66 29.90 -24.58
C ALA A 150 2.57 31.13 -24.80
N SER A 151 3.60 31.30 -23.95
CA SER A 151 4.59 32.38 -24.07
C SER A 151 5.50 32.23 -25.30
N THR A 152 5.74 30.98 -25.72
CA THR A 152 6.57 30.66 -26.90
C THR A 152 5.77 30.79 -28.20
N ARG A 153 4.46 30.51 -28.16
CA ARG A 153 3.53 30.61 -29.29
C ARG A 153 3.29 32.06 -29.71
N GLU A 154 3.19 33.00 -28.77
CA GLU A 154 3.11 34.45 -29.08
C GLU A 154 4.37 34.99 -29.78
N LYS A 155 5.55 34.41 -29.52
CA LYS A 155 6.83 34.88 -30.09
C LYS A 155 7.16 34.24 -31.44
N SER A 156 6.50 33.13 -31.79
CA SER A 156 6.81 32.32 -32.99
C SER A 156 6.04 32.74 -34.25
N GLU A 157 5.12 33.70 -34.18
CA GLU A 157 4.45 34.25 -35.38
C GLU A 157 5.37 35.11 -36.27
N SER A 158 6.61 35.39 -35.85
CA SER A 158 7.53 36.29 -36.57
C SER A 158 8.55 35.61 -37.50
N SER A 159 8.53 34.28 -37.69
CA SER A 159 9.56 33.63 -38.53
C SER A 159 8.98 32.45 -39.32
N GLY A 160 8.34 32.77 -40.45
CA GLY A 160 7.84 31.80 -41.41
C GLY A 160 8.92 31.34 -42.37
N ASP A 161 9.42 30.11 -42.17
CA ASP A 161 9.60 29.15 -43.27
C ASP A 161 9.98 27.74 -42.77
N GLU A 162 10.50 27.59 -41.53
CA GLU A 162 10.77 26.27 -40.91
C GLU A 162 9.57 25.69 -40.12
N VAL A 163 8.49 26.46 -40.00
CA VAL A 163 7.34 26.19 -39.11
C VAL A 163 6.36 25.14 -39.66
N THR A 164 6.45 24.76 -40.95
CA THR A 164 5.50 23.82 -41.57
C THR A 164 5.68 22.38 -41.08
N VAL A 165 6.94 21.92 -40.95
CA VAL A 165 7.23 20.56 -40.44
C VAL A 165 6.96 20.46 -38.93
N ILE A 166 7.26 21.53 -38.18
CA ILE A 166 6.95 21.60 -36.75
C ILE A 166 5.44 21.67 -36.51
N ARG A 167 4.67 22.36 -37.37
CA ARG A 167 3.19 22.37 -37.32
C ARG A 167 2.58 21.00 -37.58
N GLU A 168 3.11 20.23 -38.52
CA GLU A 168 2.59 18.89 -38.80
C GLU A 168 2.85 17.92 -37.63
N VAL A 169 4.02 18.01 -37.00
CA VAL A 169 4.30 17.27 -35.76
C VAL A 169 3.48 17.79 -34.58
N LEU A 170 3.18 19.10 -34.50
CA LEU A 170 2.31 19.67 -33.46
C LEU A 170 0.84 19.27 -33.63
N ASP A 171 0.32 19.21 -34.86
CA ASP A 171 -1.04 18.70 -35.14
C ASP A 171 -1.16 17.23 -34.75
N GLU A 172 -0.12 16.42 -35.03
CA GLU A 172 -0.09 15.02 -34.61
C GLU A 172 0.10 14.87 -33.09
N LEU A 173 0.79 15.81 -32.44
CA LEU A 173 0.88 15.90 -30.97
C LEU A 173 -0.44 16.40 -30.34
N GLU A 174 -1.23 17.20 -31.04
CA GLU A 174 -2.55 17.68 -30.63
C GLU A 174 -3.58 16.56 -30.68
N ASP A 175 -3.54 15.70 -31.71
CA ASP A 175 -4.34 14.48 -31.78
C ASP A 175 -3.95 13.45 -30.70
N ILE A 176 -2.65 13.31 -30.42
CA ILE A 176 -2.15 12.49 -29.31
C ILE A 176 -2.56 13.11 -27.96
N GLY A 177 -2.48 14.42 -27.81
CA GLY A 177 -2.88 15.19 -26.62
C GLY A 177 -4.39 15.08 -26.34
N GLY A 178 -5.23 15.11 -27.37
CA GLY A 178 -6.67 14.83 -27.25
C GLY A 178 -6.94 13.40 -26.76
N THR A 179 -6.13 12.44 -27.21
CA THR A 179 -6.20 11.05 -26.75
C THR A 179 -5.78 10.92 -25.28
N TYR A 180 -4.79 11.70 -24.82
CA TYR A 180 -4.39 11.75 -23.41
C TYR A 180 -5.38 12.50 -22.51
N ALA A 181 -6.04 13.56 -23.00
CA ALA A 181 -7.10 14.24 -22.27
C ALA A 181 -8.31 13.33 -22.06
N THR A 182 -8.69 12.54 -23.07
CA THR A 182 -9.74 11.52 -22.92
C THR A 182 -9.31 10.37 -22.00
N LEU A 183 -8.02 10.02 -21.97
CA LEU A 183 -7.47 9.05 -21.02
C LEU A 183 -7.47 9.59 -19.58
N GLY A 184 -7.13 10.88 -19.38
CA GLY A 184 -7.20 11.58 -18.10
C GLY A 184 -8.62 11.67 -17.57
N ALA A 185 -9.58 12.04 -18.42
CA ALA A 185 -11.00 12.03 -18.07
C ALA A 185 -11.50 10.62 -17.70
N ARG A 186 -11.05 9.58 -18.41
CA ARG A 186 -11.33 8.18 -18.04
C ARG A 186 -10.67 7.78 -16.71
N LEU A 187 -9.46 8.26 -16.43
CA LEU A 187 -8.76 8.01 -15.17
C LEU A 187 -9.46 8.69 -13.99
N GLU A 188 -9.95 9.91 -14.19
CA GLU A 188 -10.73 10.64 -13.21
C GLU A 188 -12.07 9.93 -12.96
N GLN A 189 -12.71 9.42 -14.01
CA GLN A 189 -13.92 8.60 -13.90
C GLN A 189 -13.65 7.29 -13.13
N ILE A 190 -12.52 6.61 -13.40
CA ILE A 190 -12.10 5.41 -12.66
C ILE A 190 -11.79 5.75 -11.21
N THR A 191 -11.13 6.87 -10.94
CA THR A 191 -10.82 7.33 -9.57
C THR A 191 -12.10 7.66 -8.80
N ARG A 192 -13.08 8.32 -9.42
CA ARG A 192 -14.40 8.58 -8.83
C ARG A 192 -15.14 7.27 -8.54
N GLN A 193 -15.16 6.33 -9.49
CA GLN A 193 -15.73 5.00 -9.26
C GLN A 193 -14.99 4.22 -8.17
N GLN A 194 -13.66 4.33 -8.08
CA GLN A 194 -12.89 3.72 -7.02
C GLN A 194 -13.21 4.35 -5.66
N GLN A 195 -13.34 5.67 -5.60
CA GLN A 195 -13.66 6.37 -4.36
C GLN A 195 -15.08 6.08 -3.88
N GLU A 196 -16.04 5.98 -4.78
CA GLU A 196 -17.40 5.46 -4.49
C GLU A 196 -17.34 4.00 -4.04
N SER A 197 -16.57 3.15 -4.73
CA SER A 197 -16.39 1.75 -4.33
C SER A 197 -15.71 1.61 -2.98
N LEU A 198 -14.77 2.50 -2.63
CA LEU A 198 -14.06 2.54 -1.35
C LEU A 198 -14.95 3.11 -0.25
N GLN A 199 -15.84 4.06 -0.54
CA GLN A 199 -16.87 4.49 0.40
C GLN A 199 -17.87 3.38 0.65
N GLU A 200 -18.32 2.68 -0.39
CA GLU A 200 -19.19 1.51 -0.25
C GLU A 200 -18.47 0.37 0.49
N LEU A 201 -17.18 0.13 0.22
CA LEU A 201 -16.35 -0.81 0.95
C LEU A 201 -16.15 -0.36 2.38
N ASN A 202 -15.98 0.93 2.65
CA ASN A 202 -15.81 1.48 4.00
C ASN A 202 -17.14 1.44 4.77
N GLU A 203 -18.29 1.58 4.12
CA GLU A 203 -19.61 1.37 4.72
C GLU A 203 -19.92 -0.11 4.94
N ARG A 204 -19.48 -0.98 4.03
CA ARG A 204 -19.54 -2.44 4.22
C ARG A 204 -18.56 -2.88 5.30
N VAL A 205 -17.36 -2.30 5.35
CA VAL A 205 -16.33 -2.53 6.36
C VAL A 205 -16.74 -1.91 7.68
N ALA A 206 -17.43 -0.77 7.73
CA ALA A 206 -18.02 -0.22 8.96
C ALA A 206 -19.22 -1.05 9.43
N ARG A 207 -19.97 -1.67 8.51
CA ARG A 207 -20.94 -2.74 8.84
C ARG A 207 -20.28 -4.05 9.29
N ILE A 208 -19.05 -4.33 8.82
CA ILE A 208 -18.23 -5.49 9.20
C ILE A 208 -17.37 -5.22 10.47
N GLN A 209 -17.07 -3.96 10.79
CA GLN A 209 -16.30 -3.48 11.94
C GLN A 209 -17.22 -2.97 13.05
N GLY A 210 -18.50 -2.70 12.76
CA GLY A 210 -19.59 -2.53 13.74
C GLY A 210 -19.98 -3.85 14.37
N LEU A 211 -19.00 -4.55 14.94
CA LEU A 211 -19.04 -5.97 15.27
C LEU A 211 -17.99 -6.22 16.36
N GLU A 212 -18.32 -6.42 17.64
CA GLU A 212 -19.20 -7.48 18.17
C GLU A 212 -19.02 -8.88 17.53
N GLN A 213 -18.42 -9.05 16.34
CA GLN A 213 -18.18 -10.38 15.73
C GLN A 213 -16.94 -11.07 16.27
N LEU A 214 -15.93 -10.38 16.79
CA LEU A 214 -14.79 -11.07 17.41
C LEU A 214 -15.20 -11.71 18.75
N GLU A 215 -15.99 -11.00 19.55
CA GLU A 215 -16.54 -11.52 20.80
C GLU A 215 -17.63 -12.57 20.55
N TYR A 216 -18.51 -12.36 19.56
CA TYR A 216 -19.51 -13.35 19.16
C TYR A 216 -18.88 -14.62 18.54
N HIS A 217 -17.82 -14.50 17.72
CA HIS A 217 -17.11 -15.67 17.19
C HIS A 217 -16.29 -16.36 18.28
N SER A 218 -15.68 -15.63 19.22
CA SER A 218 -15.01 -16.23 20.37
C SER A 218 -16.00 -17.00 21.24
N ALA A 219 -17.16 -16.42 21.57
CA ALA A 219 -18.22 -17.09 22.33
C ALA A 219 -18.84 -18.27 21.57
N LYS A 220 -18.93 -18.20 20.24
CA LYS A 220 -19.42 -19.30 19.40
C LYS A 220 -18.38 -20.41 19.27
N LEU A 221 -17.08 -20.09 19.21
CA LEU A 221 -15.99 -21.07 19.24
C LEU A 221 -15.91 -21.74 20.61
N GLU A 222 -16.06 -20.98 21.69
CA GLU A 222 -16.13 -21.51 23.07
C GLU A 222 -17.32 -22.45 23.24
N ARG A 223 -18.52 -22.05 22.77
CA ARG A 223 -19.68 -22.95 22.73
C ARG A 223 -19.48 -24.18 21.86
N THR A 224 -18.73 -24.06 20.77
CA THR A 224 -18.45 -25.20 19.87
C THR A 224 -17.47 -26.17 20.54
N ASN A 225 -16.46 -25.67 21.26
CA ASN A 225 -15.58 -26.47 22.09
C ASN A 225 -16.34 -27.19 23.21
N ASP A 226 -17.24 -26.50 23.92
CA ASP A 226 -18.09 -27.13 24.93
C ASP A 226 -18.97 -28.25 24.35
N LEU A 227 -19.51 -28.04 23.15
CA LEU A 227 -20.31 -29.06 22.45
C LEU A 227 -19.44 -30.23 21.97
N LEU A 228 -18.22 -29.97 21.52
CA LEU A 228 -17.23 -31.00 21.15
C LEU A 228 -16.82 -31.83 22.36
N ASP A 229 -16.54 -31.21 23.50
CA ASP A 229 -16.22 -31.93 24.75
C ASP A 229 -17.39 -32.80 25.22
N ARG A 230 -18.62 -32.29 25.11
CA ARG A 230 -19.82 -33.10 25.40
C ARG A 230 -20.02 -34.23 24.41
N LEU A 231 -19.70 -34.02 23.13
CA LEU A 231 -19.78 -35.04 22.10
C LEU A 231 -18.74 -36.14 22.34
N VAL A 232 -17.49 -35.77 22.63
CA VAL A 232 -16.41 -36.70 22.97
C VAL A 232 -16.80 -37.51 24.19
N GLY A 233 -17.26 -36.87 25.27
CA GLY A 233 -17.73 -37.58 26.46
C GLY A 233 -19.00 -38.41 26.24
N SER A 234 -19.81 -38.10 25.22
CA SER A 234 -20.95 -38.93 24.80
C SER A 234 -20.47 -40.13 23.98
N MET A 235 -19.47 -39.96 23.11
CA MET A 235 -18.86 -41.04 22.36
C MET A 235 -18.09 -42.01 23.26
N GLU A 236 -17.38 -41.54 24.27
CA GLU A 236 -16.72 -42.41 25.25
C GLU A 236 -17.74 -43.27 26.01
N ARG A 237 -18.83 -42.65 26.49
CA ARG A 237 -19.93 -43.38 27.15
C ARG A 237 -20.65 -44.33 26.21
N LEU A 238 -20.79 -43.97 24.93
CA LEU A 238 -21.37 -44.84 23.93
C LEU A 238 -20.43 -46.02 23.63
N ASN A 239 -19.13 -45.78 23.55
CA ASN A 239 -18.13 -46.82 23.33
C ASN A 239 -18.12 -47.80 24.52
N GLU A 240 -18.13 -47.30 25.75
CA GLU A 240 -18.24 -48.14 26.95
C GLU A 240 -19.54 -48.98 26.95
N ARG A 241 -20.66 -48.40 26.55
CA ARG A 241 -21.94 -49.14 26.41
C ARG A 241 -21.90 -50.16 25.29
N VAL A 242 -21.26 -49.84 24.17
CA VAL A 242 -21.08 -50.76 23.04
C VAL A 242 -20.18 -51.91 23.46
N ASP A 243 -19.08 -51.65 24.16
CA ASP A 243 -18.19 -52.70 24.70
C ASP A 243 -18.93 -53.60 25.70
N LEU A 244 -19.76 -53.02 26.57
CA LEU A 244 -20.62 -53.79 27.47
C LEU A 244 -21.69 -54.61 26.73
N LEU A 245 -22.26 -54.07 25.65
CA LEU A 245 -23.24 -54.78 24.80
C LEU A 245 -22.58 -55.93 24.04
N ILE A 246 -21.44 -55.68 23.41
CA ILE A 246 -20.65 -56.69 22.73
C ILE A 246 -20.22 -57.77 23.73
N GLY A 247 -19.77 -57.38 24.93
CA GLY A 247 -19.43 -58.32 25.99
C GLY A 247 -20.61 -59.21 26.38
N LYS A 248 -21.80 -58.62 26.58
CA LYS A 248 -23.02 -59.37 26.91
C LYS A 248 -23.54 -60.25 25.79
N ASP A 249 -23.53 -59.77 24.55
CA ASP A 249 -23.96 -60.55 23.38
C ASP A 249 -22.97 -61.69 23.10
N LEU A 250 -21.67 -61.45 23.26
CA LEU A 250 -20.65 -62.48 23.16
C LEU A 250 -20.83 -63.52 24.27
N GLU A 251 -21.05 -63.12 25.52
CA GLU A 251 -21.32 -64.05 26.62
C GLU A 251 -22.58 -64.87 26.37
N PHE A 252 -23.65 -64.24 25.89
CA PHE A 252 -24.90 -64.92 25.55
C PHE A 252 -24.71 -65.92 24.41
N HIS A 253 -24.02 -65.54 23.34
CA HIS A 253 -23.74 -66.43 22.21
C HIS A 253 -22.79 -67.57 22.58
N VAL A 254 -21.74 -67.30 23.35
CA VAL A 254 -20.82 -68.31 23.86
C VAL A 254 -21.56 -69.29 24.76
N ARG A 255 -22.42 -68.79 25.66
CA ARG A 255 -23.26 -69.65 26.51
C ARG A 255 -24.20 -70.51 25.69
N LYS A 256 -24.87 -69.94 24.70
CA LYS A 256 -25.79 -70.67 23.81
C LYS A 256 -25.05 -71.74 23.00
N GLU A 257 -23.84 -71.46 22.52
CA GLU A 257 -23.04 -72.46 21.80
C GLU A 257 -22.43 -73.51 22.73
N LEU A 258 -22.04 -73.15 23.95
CA LEU A 258 -21.67 -74.13 24.97
C LEU A 258 -22.84 -75.06 25.30
N GLU A 259 -24.04 -74.53 25.49
CA GLU A 259 -25.25 -75.35 25.73
C GLU A 259 -25.58 -76.24 24.51
N ARG A 260 -25.38 -75.74 23.28
CA ARG A 260 -25.56 -76.56 22.07
C ARG A 260 -24.51 -77.66 21.96
N HIS A 261 -23.24 -77.36 22.23
CA HIS A 261 -22.17 -78.34 22.15
C HIS A 261 -22.27 -79.40 23.25
N ILE A 262 -22.65 -78.99 24.46
CA ILE A 262 -22.92 -79.90 25.58
C ILE A 262 -24.14 -80.77 25.27
N SER A 263 -25.26 -80.21 24.80
CA SER A 263 -26.44 -81.02 24.46
C SER A 263 -26.18 -81.96 23.27
N GLY A 264 -25.44 -81.51 22.26
CA GLY A 264 -24.99 -82.32 21.13
C GLY A 264 -24.15 -83.51 21.59
N SER A 265 -23.07 -83.24 22.34
CA SER A 265 -22.19 -84.29 22.87
C SER A 265 -22.88 -85.23 23.87
N LEU A 266 -23.82 -84.74 24.68
CA LEU A 266 -24.63 -85.61 25.54
C LEU A 266 -25.53 -86.51 24.71
N SER A 267 -26.18 -85.98 23.68
CA SER A 267 -27.07 -86.77 22.81
C SER A 267 -26.29 -87.81 22.01
N GLU A 268 -25.09 -87.48 21.54
CA GLU A 268 -24.21 -88.37 20.80
C GLU A 268 -23.67 -89.48 21.71
N SER A 269 -23.26 -89.15 22.94
CA SER A 269 -22.89 -90.12 23.98
C SER A 269 -24.05 -91.03 24.40
N LEU A 270 -25.28 -90.49 24.49
CA LEU A 270 -26.49 -91.29 24.77
C LEU A 270 -26.86 -92.19 23.58
N ALA A 271 -26.73 -91.70 22.35
CA ALA A 271 -26.98 -92.48 21.14
C ALA A 271 -25.94 -93.61 20.98
N ASP A 272 -24.66 -93.34 21.27
CA ASP A 272 -23.58 -94.33 21.23
C ASP A 272 -23.74 -95.38 22.34
N ARG A 273 -24.23 -94.99 23.52
CA ARG A 273 -24.62 -95.97 24.55
C ARG A 273 -25.83 -96.81 24.17
N MET A 274 -26.82 -96.23 23.49
CA MET A 274 -27.99 -96.97 23.02
C MET A 274 -27.67 -97.89 21.84
N SER A 275 -26.75 -97.51 20.96
CA SER A 275 -26.27 -98.39 19.87
C SER A 275 -25.49 -99.58 20.43
N LEU A 276 -24.62 -99.37 21.43
CA LEU A 276 -23.91 -100.45 22.14
C LEU A 276 -24.87 -101.39 22.91
N GLN A 277 -25.98 -100.87 23.44
CA GLN A 277 -27.01 -101.70 24.07
C GLN A 277 -27.85 -102.49 23.04
N ASN A 278 -28.04 -101.95 21.83
CA ASN A 278 -28.72 -102.65 20.75
C ASN A 278 -27.83 -103.72 20.09
N ASP A 279 -26.52 -103.49 20.01
CA ASP A 279 -25.55 -104.46 19.48
C ASP A 279 -25.32 -105.63 20.44
N SER A 280 -25.27 -105.36 21.75
CA SER A 280 -25.26 -106.42 22.78
C SER A 280 -26.56 -107.23 22.85
N SER A 281 -27.68 -106.69 22.35
CA SER A 281 -28.94 -107.42 22.19
C SER A 281 -29.00 -108.26 20.90
N ARG A 282 -28.15 -107.97 19.91
CA ARG A 282 -28.04 -108.76 18.67
C ARG A 282 -27.04 -109.91 18.78
N GLN A 283 -26.05 -109.81 19.65
CA GLN A 283 -25.05 -110.86 19.87
C GLN A 283 -25.53 -112.04 20.76
N SER A 284 -26.75 -112.00 21.31
CA SER A 284 -27.33 -113.09 22.10
C SER A 284 -28.33 -113.98 21.32
N LEU A 285 -28.39 -113.84 19.99
CA LEU A 285 -29.26 -114.64 19.11
C LEU A 285 -28.51 -115.61 18.18
N ASP A 286 -27.18 -115.71 18.30
CA ASP A 286 -26.34 -116.60 17.50
C ASP A 286 -25.53 -117.62 18.34
N ASP A 287 -25.97 -117.92 19.58
CA ASP A 287 -25.54 -119.10 20.36
C ASP A 287 -26.73 -119.98 20.74
#